data_AF-A0A8J7DZ81-F1
#
_entry.id   AF-A0A8J7DZ81-F1
#
_cell.length_a   1.000
_cell.length_b   1.000
_cell.length_c   1.000
_cell.angle_alpha   90.00
_cell.angle_beta   90.00
_cell.angle_gamma   90.00
#
_symmetry.space_group_name_H-M   'P 1'
#
loop_
_entity.id
_entity.type
_entity.pdbx_description
1 polymer ?
#
loop_
_entity_poly.entity_id
_entity_poly.type
_entity_poly.pdbx_seq_one_letter_code
_entity_poly.pdbx_strand_id
1 'polypeptide(L)'
;MNIKEIRNAVARFNGKIGKQIELFFFQNCNKGTMEIHHALREVANYTLASQVLLDAPNYYYESLFQFIGHSPNLNGIQLAQKIQEFERGDMYSSYTVTDNSKFSNLATVLNPLIDAILSANLQAVDVSEIPTYSYMGERYADISQLFWILTEQSGADVNKFNDFINFMQNLSVYLPNPDI
;
A
#
# COMPACT_ATOMS: atom_id res chain seq x y z
N MET A 1 -8.82 -15.96 4.20
CA MET A 1 -7.85 -16.50 3.23
C MET A 1 -6.51 -15.81 3.48
N ASN A 2 -5.43 -16.57 3.55
CA ASN A 2 -4.09 -16.04 3.80
C ASN A 2 -3.56 -15.30 2.54
N ILE A 3 -2.79 -14.23 2.70
CA ILE A 3 -2.18 -13.49 1.56
C ILE A 3 -1.33 -14.38 0.66
N LYS A 4 -0.67 -15.40 1.21
CA LYS A 4 0.08 -16.41 0.43
C LYS A 4 -0.84 -17.21 -0.49
N GLU A 5 -2.03 -17.58 -0.02
CA GLU A 5 -3.02 -18.31 -0.81
C GLU A 5 -3.57 -17.43 -1.93
N ILE A 6 -3.87 -16.16 -1.63
CA ILE A 6 -4.30 -15.15 -2.62
C ILE A 6 -3.23 -15.02 -3.70
N ARG A 7 -1.98 -14.76 -3.31
CA ARG A 7 -0.86 -14.64 -4.25
C ARG A 7 -0.73 -15.87 -5.15
N ASN A 8 -0.79 -17.06 -4.57
CA ASN A 8 -0.69 -18.30 -5.33
C ASN A 8 -1.87 -18.49 -6.30
N ALA A 9 -3.08 -18.07 -5.91
CA ALA A 9 -4.25 -18.12 -6.79
C ALA A 9 -4.09 -17.16 -7.97
N VAL A 10 -3.61 -15.94 -7.73
CA VAL A 10 -3.34 -14.95 -8.79
C VAL A 10 -2.23 -15.43 -9.72
N ALA A 11 -1.13 -15.97 -9.17
CA ALA A 11 -0.04 -16.53 -9.98
C ALA A 11 -0.54 -17.64 -10.94
N ARG A 12 -1.41 -18.53 -10.45
CA ARG A 12 -2.05 -19.55 -11.30
C ARG A 12 -2.95 -18.94 -12.37
N PHE A 13 -3.71 -17.90 -12.04
CA PHE A 13 -4.51 -17.18 -13.02
C PHE A 13 -3.64 -16.55 -14.10
N ASN A 14 -2.59 -15.80 -13.71
CA ASN A 14 -1.62 -15.19 -14.63
C ASN A 14 -1.00 -16.21 -15.57
N GLY A 15 -0.62 -17.38 -15.04
CA GLY A 15 -0.08 -18.48 -15.84
C GLY A 15 -1.07 -19.03 -16.88
N LYS A 16 -2.37 -18.99 -16.61
CA LYS A 16 -3.41 -19.41 -17.58
C LYS A 16 -3.69 -18.37 -18.66
N ILE A 17 -3.63 -17.09 -18.32
CA ILE A 17 -3.90 -16.00 -19.27
C ILE A 17 -2.63 -15.51 -20.00
N GLY A 18 -1.45 -15.95 -19.57
CA GLY A 18 -0.16 -15.57 -20.15
C GLY A 18 0.26 -14.12 -19.88
N LYS A 19 -0.38 -13.45 -18.91
CA LYS A 19 -0.15 -12.04 -18.56
C LYS A 19 -0.31 -11.85 -17.06
N GLN A 20 0.38 -10.86 -16.51
CA GLN A 20 0.18 -10.42 -15.14
C GLN A 20 -1.10 -9.58 -15.05
N ILE A 21 -1.82 -9.66 -13.93
CA ILE A 21 -2.94 -8.77 -13.65
C ILE A 21 -2.42 -7.33 -13.56
N GLU A 22 -3.12 -6.42 -14.23
CA GLU A 22 -2.76 -5.01 -14.25
C GLU A 22 -2.99 -4.33 -12.90
N LEU A 23 -4.14 -4.54 -12.27
CA LEU A 23 -4.48 -4.01 -10.94
C LEU A 23 -5.07 -5.09 -10.05
N PHE A 24 -4.47 -5.32 -8.89
CA PHE A 24 -5.11 -6.07 -7.80
C PHE A 24 -5.75 -5.09 -6.83
N PHE A 25 -7.08 -5.13 -6.69
CA PHE A 25 -7.81 -4.22 -5.82
C PHE A 25 -8.34 -4.95 -4.57
N PHE A 26 -7.84 -4.55 -3.39
CA PHE A 26 -8.46 -4.88 -2.11
C PHE A 26 -9.54 -3.87 -1.73
N GLN A 27 -10.78 -4.25 -1.97
CA GLN A 27 -11.95 -3.58 -1.40
C GLN A 27 -12.24 -4.13 0.01
N ASN A 28 -11.22 -4.10 0.86
CA ASN A 28 -11.34 -4.47 2.25
C ASN A 28 -10.60 -3.43 3.09
N CYS A 29 -11.15 -3.14 4.26
CA CYS A 29 -10.53 -2.23 5.21
C CYS A 29 -9.12 -2.73 5.59
N ASN A 30 -8.21 -1.80 5.83
CA ASN A 30 -6.89 -2.07 6.41
C ASN A 30 -6.08 -3.13 5.62
N LYS A 31 -6.09 -3.03 4.28
CA LYS A 31 -5.23 -3.84 3.40
C LYS A 31 -4.13 -3.02 2.71
N GLY A 32 -4.12 -1.72 2.93
CA GLY A 32 -3.09 -0.76 2.50
C GLY A 32 -1.76 -0.87 3.25
N THR A 33 -1.41 -2.05 3.75
CA THR A 33 -0.18 -2.28 4.55
C THR A 33 0.99 -2.62 3.64
N MET A 34 2.21 -2.22 4.00
CA MET A 34 3.42 -2.52 3.23
C MET A 34 3.59 -4.02 2.96
N GLU A 35 3.25 -4.87 3.92
CA GLU A 35 3.36 -6.33 3.86
C GLU A 35 2.47 -6.94 2.77
N ILE A 36 1.22 -6.48 2.69
CA ILE A 36 0.25 -6.93 1.68
C ILE A 36 0.72 -6.53 0.29
N HIS A 37 1.11 -5.27 0.11
CA HIS A 37 1.58 -4.76 -1.17
C HIS A 37 2.87 -5.47 -1.62
N HIS A 38 3.83 -5.65 -0.71
CA HIS A 38 5.04 -6.40 -0.95
C HIS A 38 4.75 -7.88 -1.30
N ALA A 39 3.77 -8.51 -0.65
CA ALA A 39 3.40 -9.90 -0.93
C ALA A 39 2.80 -10.09 -2.34
N LEU A 40 2.11 -9.08 -2.87
CA LEU A 40 1.51 -9.11 -4.21
C LEU A 40 2.44 -8.65 -5.33
N ARG A 41 3.64 -8.17 -5.00
CA ARG A 41 4.50 -7.47 -5.96
C ARG A 41 4.85 -8.29 -7.22
N GLU A 42 4.87 -9.61 -7.09
CA GLU A 42 5.24 -10.54 -8.18
C GLU A 42 4.04 -11.01 -9.01
N VAL A 43 2.81 -10.66 -8.61
CA VAL A 43 1.59 -11.22 -9.22
C VAL A 43 0.61 -10.17 -9.74
N ALA A 44 0.82 -8.89 -9.44
CA ALA A 44 0.09 -7.78 -10.05
C ALA A 44 1.04 -6.61 -10.37
N ASN A 45 0.78 -5.85 -11.43
CA ASN A 45 1.57 -4.66 -11.77
C ASN A 45 1.32 -3.52 -10.77
N TYR A 46 0.07 -3.36 -10.37
CA TYR A 46 -0.35 -2.39 -9.36
C TYR A 46 -1.22 -3.04 -8.29
N THR A 47 -1.17 -2.48 -7.09
CA THR A 47 -2.08 -2.84 -5.98
C THR A 47 -2.82 -1.59 -5.52
N LEU A 48 -4.16 -1.65 -5.50
CA LEU A 48 -5.01 -0.64 -4.87
C LEU A 48 -5.53 -1.21 -3.55
N ALA A 49 -5.39 -0.46 -2.47
CA ALA A 49 -5.95 -0.87 -1.17
C ALA A 49 -6.15 0.35 -0.26
N SER A 50 -7.03 0.20 0.73
CA SER A 50 -7.26 1.24 1.74
C SER A 50 -6.46 0.94 3.00
N GLN A 51 -5.86 2.00 3.54
CA GLN A 51 -5.13 1.96 4.81
C GLN A 51 -6.06 2.02 6.02
N VAL A 52 -7.32 2.44 5.85
CA VAL A 52 -8.28 2.57 6.95
C VAL A 52 -9.58 1.82 6.65
N LEU A 53 -10.65 2.17 7.38
CA LEU A 53 -11.99 1.68 7.13
C LEU A 53 -12.54 2.25 5.83
N LEU A 54 -13.23 1.38 5.09
CA LEU A 54 -13.99 1.72 3.90
C LEU A 54 -15.47 1.69 4.25
N ASP A 55 -16.21 2.65 3.72
CA ASP A 55 -17.66 2.63 3.78
C ASP A 55 -18.26 1.62 2.79
N ALA A 56 -19.54 1.35 2.94
CA ALA A 56 -20.33 0.48 2.08
C ALA A 56 -21.74 1.08 1.88
N PRO A 57 -22.39 0.85 0.73
CA PRO A 57 -21.99 0.02 -0.40
C PRO A 57 -21.09 0.75 -1.40
N ASN A 58 -20.43 0.01 -2.31
CA ASN A 58 -19.56 0.58 -3.34
C ASN A 58 -20.34 0.76 -4.66
N TYR A 59 -20.21 1.92 -5.32
CA TYR A 59 -21.04 2.31 -6.45
C TYR A 59 -20.32 2.28 -7.80
N TYR A 60 -18.99 2.19 -7.83
CA TYR A 60 -18.21 2.31 -9.07
C TYR A 60 -18.38 1.15 -10.08
N TYR A 61 -18.86 -0.03 -9.66
CA TYR A 61 -18.75 -1.27 -10.44
C TYR A 61 -19.38 -1.19 -11.84
N GLU A 62 -20.61 -0.68 -11.94
CA GLU A 62 -21.34 -0.66 -13.21
C GLU A 62 -20.62 0.25 -14.22
N SER A 63 -20.35 1.49 -13.83
CA SER A 63 -19.63 2.47 -14.65
C SER A 63 -18.23 1.98 -15.02
N LEU A 64 -17.52 1.35 -14.08
CA LEU A 64 -16.19 0.81 -14.32
C LEU A 64 -16.20 -0.31 -15.37
N PHE A 65 -17.11 -1.28 -15.26
CA PHE A 65 -17.18 -2.38 -16.23
C PHE A 65 -17.62 -1.89 -17.62
N GLN A 66 -18.56 -0.95 -17.68
CA GLN A 66 -18.92 -0.30 -18.95
C GLN A 66 -17.71 0.41 -19.56
N PHE A 67 -16.93 1.14 -18.75
CA PHE A 67 -15.74 1.85 -19.22
C PHE A 67 -14.65 0.91 -19.73
N ILE A 68 -14.30 -0.13 -18.98
CA ILE A 68 -13.26 -1.10 -19.36
C ILE A 68 -13.64 -1.83 -20.65
N GLY A 69 -14.94 -2.10 -20.87
CA GLY A 69 -15.43 -2.69 -22.12
C GLY A 69 -15.09 -1.86 -23.38
N HIS A 70 -14.95 -0.54 -23.24
CA HIS A 70 -14.60 0.38 -24.32
C HIS A 70 -13.13 0.81 -24.29
N SER A 71 -12.42 0.58 -23.19
CA SER A 71 -11.02 1.00 -22.98
C SER A 71 -10.19 -0.14 -22.37
N PRO A 72 -9.85 -1.19 -23.14
CA PRO A 72 -9.23 -2.39 -22.60
C PRO A 72 -7.73 -2.25 -22.26
N ASN A 73 -7.09 -1.14 -22.65
CA ASN A 73 -5.63 -0.95 -22.55
C ASN A 73 -5.21 -0.01 -21.41
N LEU A 74 -6.05 0.14 -20.38
CA LEU A 74 -5.72 0.95 -19.21
C LEU A 74 -4.63 0.29 -18.39
N ASN A 75 -3.69 1.08 -17.88
CA ASN A 75 -2.78 0.61 -16.85
C ASN A 75 -3.44 0.67 -15.46
N GLY A 76 -2.77 0.12 -14.44
CA GLY A 76 -3.35 -0.02 -13.11
C GLY A 76 -3.59 1.31 -12.39
N ILE A 77 -2.77 2.34 -12.66
CA ILE A 77 -2.98 3.69 -12.13
C ILE A 77 -4.24 4.31 -12.75
N GLN A 78 -4.36 4.25 -14.08
CA GLN A 78 -5.53 4.76 -14.79
C GLN A 78 -6.80 4.05 -14.34
N LEU A 79 -6.71 2.73 -14.14
CA LEU A 79 -7.83 1.95 -13.64
C LEU A 79 -8.19 2.38 -12.20
N ALA A 80 -7.23 2.52 -11.30
CA ALA A 80 -7.48 3.00 -9.94
C ALA A 80 -8.11 4.40 -9.90
N GLN A 81 -7.66 5.31 -10.76
CA GLN A 81 -8.27 6.64 -10.94
C GLN A 81 -9.73 6.55 -11.42
N LYS A 82 -10.06 5.60 -12.30
CA LYS A 82 -11.45 5.40 -12.72
C LYS A 82 -12.33 4.78 -11.66
N ILE A 83 -11.80 3.88 -10.84
CA ILE A 83 -12.53 3.37 -9.66
C ILE A 83 -12.85 4.53 -8.72
N GLN A 84 -11.92 5.47 -8.53
CA GLN A 84 -12.15 6.68 -7.75
C GLN A 84 -13.19 7.61 -8.39
N GLU A 85 -13.04 7.93 -9.68
CA GLU A 85 -13.93 8.84 -10.41
C GLU A 85 -15.38 8.36 -10.44
N PHE A 86 -15.60 7.03 -10.49
CA PHE A 86 -16.93 6.44 -10.53
C PHE A 86 -17.51 6.11 -9.16
N GLU A 87 -16.75 6.34 -8.09
CA GLU A 87 -17.25 6.19 -6.75
C GLU A 87 -17.71 7.55 -6.20
N ARG A 88 -18.56 7.52 -5.17
CA ARG A 88 -18.94 8.73 -4.45
C ARG A 88 -17.77 9.29 -3.64
N GLY A 89 -17.72 10.62 -3.52
CA GLY A 89 -16.71 11.31 -2.71
C GLY A 89 -16.68 10.81 -1.26
N ASP A 90 -17.82 10.55 -0.63
CA ASP A 90 -17.87 10.09 0.77
C ASP A 90 -17.30 8.68 1.01
N MET A 91 -17.01 7.92 -0.05
CA MET A 91 -16.53 6.53 0.04
C MET A 91 -15.00 6.40 -0.14
N TYR A 92 -14.33 7.44 -0.63
CA TYR A 92 -12.90 7.45 -0.96
C TYR A 92 -12.09 8.22 0.09
N SER A 93 -11.85 7.62 1.25
CA SER A 93 -11.13 8.30 2.33
C SER A 93 -9.60 8.10 2.31
N SER A 94 -9.08 7.01 1.72
CA SER A 94 -7.69 6.59 1.97
C SER A 94 -7.11 5.53 1.03
N TYR A 95 -7.48 5.53 -0.24
CA TYR A 95 -6.91 4.55 -1.16
C TYR A 95 -5.49 4.91 -1.58
N THR A 96 -4.63 3.89 -1.56
CA THR A 96 -3.26 3.96 -2.03
C THR A 96 -3.12 3.03 -3.22
N VAL A 97 -2.70 3.56 -4.38
CA VAL A 97 -2.26 2.73 -5.49
C VAL A 97 -0.73 2.64 -5.48
N THR A 98 -0.21 1.42 -5.46
CA THR A 98 1.22 1.16 -5.45
C THR A 98 1.66 0.56 -6.77
N ASP A 99 2.75 1.08 -7.32
CA ASP A 99 3.50 0.44 -8.40
C ASP A 99 4.34 -0.69 -7.82
N ASN A 100 3.92 -1.93 -8.07
CA ASN A 100 4.52 -3.08 -7.43
C ASN A 100 5.96 -3.34 -7.91
N SER A 101 6.34 -2.84 -9.09
CA SER A 101 7.70 -3.01 -9.62
C SER A 101 8.75 -2.34 -8.71
N LYS A 102 8.36 -1.26 -8.02
CA LYS A 102 9.24 -0.48 -7.15
C LYS A 102 9.61 -1.21 -5.85
N PHE A 103 8.84 -2.21 -5.42
CA PHE A 103 9.18 -3.02 -4.24
C PHE A 103 10.48 -3.80 -4.39
N SER A 104 10.98 -4.01 -5.61
CA SER A 104 12.30 -4.59 -5.84
C SER A 104 13.43 -3.83 -5.12
N ASN A 105 13.25 -2.53 -4.93
CA ASN A 105 14.22 -1.64 -4.25
C ASN A 105 13.90 -1.41 -2.77
N LEU A 106 12.87 -2.05 -2.20
CA LEU A 106 12.51 -1.81 -0.80
C LEU A 106 13.68 -2.17 0.14
N ALA A 107 14.31 -3.32 -0.07
CA ALA A 107 15.41 -3.78 0.78
C ALA A 107 16.62 -2.83 0.74
N THR A 108 16.87 -2.15 -0.39
CA THR A 108 18.02 -1.25 -0.53
C THR A 108 17.87 0.04 0.26
N VAL A 109 16.65 0.41 0.64
CA VAL A 109 16.37 1.60 1.47
C VAL A 109 15.99 1.24 2.90
N LEU A 110 15.24 0.15 3.09
CA LEU A 110 14.75 -0.27 4.39
C LEU A 110 15.86 -0.88 5.25
N ASN A 111 16.72 -1.73 4.69
CA ASN A 111 17.78 -2.36 5.47
C ASN A 111 18.76 -1.33 6.06
N PRO A 112 19.28 -0.35 5.29
CA PRO A 112 20.14 0.68 5.87
C PRO A 112 19.48 1.50 6.99
N LEU A 113 18.18 1.76 6.90
CA LEU A 113 17.42 2.44 7.95
C LEU A 113 17.33 1.57 9.21
N ILE A 114 16.95 0.30 9.06
CA ILE A 114 16.89 -0.65 10.17
C ILE A 114 18.27 -0.80 10.81
N ASP A 115 19.31 -0.98 10.02
CA ASP A 115 20.69 -1.13 10.50
C ASP A 115 21.16 0.11 11.25
N ALA A 116 20.80 1.32 10.79
CA ALA A 116 21.11 2.57 11.48
C ALA A 116 20.40 2.66 12.84
N ILE A 117 19.11 2.28 12.91
CA ILE A 117 18.35 2.24 14.17
C ILE A 117 18.94 1.21 15.14
N LEU A 118 19.25 0.01 14.66
CA LEU A 118 19.79 -1.07 15.49
C LEU A 118 21.23 -0.80 15.97
N SER A 119 22.02 -0.05 15.20
CA SER A 119 23.40 0.30 15.56
C SER A 119 23.49 1.54 16.46
N ALA A 120 22.38 2.28 16.62
CA ALA A 120 22.31 3.47 17.46
C ALA A 120 22.07 3.10 18.94
N ASN A 121 21.71 4.08 19.77
CA ASN A 121 21.50 3.84 21.19
C ASN A 121 20.14 3.19 21.43
N LEU A 122 20.13 1.85 21.57
CA LEU A 122 18.93 1.05 21.81
C LEU A 122 18.41 1.12 23.26
N GLN A 123 18.89 2.05 24.11
CA GLN A 123 18.33 2.20 25.45
C GLN A 123 16.88 2.75 25.38
N ALA A 124 15.98 1.79 25.21
CA ALA A 124 14.52 1.82 25.23
C ALA A 124 13.87 2.82 24.26
N VAL A 125 13.57 2.33 23.06
CA VAL A 125 12.46 2.89 22.28
C VAL A 125 11.20 2.77 23.13
N ASP A 126 10.57 3.90 23.46
CA ASP A 126 9.25 3.92 24.05
C ASP A 126 8.20 3.72 22.97
N VAL A 127 7.78 2.47 22.81
CA VAL A 127 6.75 2.09 21.84
C VAL A 127 5.37 2.67 22.14
N SER A 128 5.16 3.23 23.34
CA SER A 128 3.91 3.92 23.68
C SER A 128 3.76 5.27 22.98
N GLU A 129 4.88 5.86 22.53
CA GLU A 129 4.86 7.10 21.74
C GLU A 129 4.44 6.88 20.29
N ILE A 130 4.49 5.64 19.79
CA ILE A 130 4.10 5.31 18.42
C ILE A 130 2.58 5.30 18.30
N PRO A 131 1.96 6.22 17.53
CA PRO A 131 0.52 6.23 17.36
C PRO A 131 0.10 4.98 16.62
N THR A 132 -0.84 4.26 17.22
CA THR A 132 -1.39 3.05 16.65
C THR A 132 -2.89 3.06 16.74
N TYR A 133 -3.53 2.32 15.85
CA TYR A 133 -4.94 1.97 15.99
C TYR A 133 -5.09 0.44 15.91
N SER A 134 -6.14 -0.07 16.53
CA SER A 134 -6.46 -1.49 16.53
C SER A 134 -7.64 -1.78 15.62
N TYR A 135 -7.54 -2.82 14.81
CA TYR A 135 -8.63 -3.29 13.98
C TYR A 135 -8.59 -4.82 13.88
N MET A 136 -9.72 -5.48 14.16
CA MET A 136 -9.86 -6.94 14.07
C MET A 136 -8.77 -7.73 14.84
N GLY A 137 -8.32 -7.21 15.98
CA GLY A 137 -7.29 -7.83 16.82
C GLY A 137 -5.85 -7.60 16.36
N GLU A 138 -5.64 -6.86 15.26
CA GLU A 138 -4.34 -6.42 14.78
C GLU A 138 -4.08 -4.96 15.15
N ARG A 139 -2.81 -4.57 15.20
CA ARG A 139 -2.35 -3.21 15.51
C ARG A 139 -1.62 -2.63 14.31
N TYR A 140 -1.99 -1.43 13.91
CA TYR A 140 -1.50 -0.74 12.73
C TYR A 140 -0.87 0.58 13.14
N ALA A 141 0.17 0.99 12.42
CA ALA A 141 0.85 2.27 12.56
C ALA A 141 1.07 2.88 11.18
N ASP A 142 1.12 4.20 11.10
CA ASP A 142 1.70 4.86 9.92
C ASP A 142 3.20 4.53 9.88
N ILE A 143 3.67 3.96 8.76
CA ILE A 143 5.04 3.48 8.64
C ILE A 143 6.07 4.61 8.68
N SER A 144 5.71 5.80 8.18
CA SER A 144 6.57 6.98 8.20
C SER A 144 6.72 7.48 9.63
N GLN A 145 5.62 7.54 10.37
CA GLN A 145 5.64 7.94 11.78
C GLN A 145 6.36 6.93 12.67
N LEU A 146 6.15 5.64 12.43
CA LEU A 146 6.87 4.56 13.12
C LEU A 146 8.38 4.74 12.97
N PHE A 147 8.88 4.84 11.73
CA PHE A 147 10.32 4.95 11.51
C PHE A 147 10.89 6.31 11.92
N TRP A 148 10.11 7.39 11.88
CA TRP A 148 10.53 8.67 12.42
C TRP A 148 10.81 8.57 13.92
N ILE A 149 9.83 8.07 14.70
CA ILE A 149 9.95 7.95 16.16
C ILE A 149 11.11 7.04 16.54
N LEU A 150 11.25 5.90 15.84
CA LEU A 150 12.39 5.00 16.04
C LEU A 150 13.73 5.68 15.76
N THR A 151 13.81 6.48 14.70
CA THR A 151 15.03 7.21 14.34
C THR A 151 15.35 8.29 15.38
N GLU A 152 14.34 9.05 15.81
CA GLU A 152 14.48 10.14 16.79
C GLU A 152 14.92 9.61 18.16
N GLN A 153 14.21 8.62 18.70
CA GLN A 153 14.49 8.07 20.04
C GLN A 153 15.83 7.33 20.10
N SER A 154 16.23 6.65 19.03
CA SER A 154 17.51 5.92 18.99
C SER A 154 18.72 6.83 18.69
N GLY A 155 18.49 8.03 18.14
CA GLY A 155 19.54 8.91 17.63
C GLY A 155 20.18 8.41 16.33
N ALA A 156 19.44 7.62 15.54
CA ALA A 156 19.93 7.07 14.28
C ALA A 156 20.08 8.14 13.18
N ASP A 157 20.80 7.79 12.11
CA ASP A 157 21.05 8.69 10.98
C ASP A 157 19.74 9.05 10.24
N VAL A 158 19.29 10.29 10.45
CA VAL A 158 18.09 10.88 9.81
C VAL A 158 18.14 10.82 8.28
N ASN A 159 19.34 10.78 7.67
CA ASN A 159 19.43 10.64 6.22
C ASN A 159 18.88 9.29 5.73
N LYS A 160 19.03 8.21 6.51
CA LYS A 160 18.46 6.90 6.16
C LYS A 160 16.95 6.89 6.24
N PHE A 161 16.38 7.63 7.19
CA PHE A 161 14.95 7.86 7.25
C PHE A 161 14.46 8.65 6.03
N ASN A 162 15.16 9.74 5.68
CA ASN A 162 14.82 10.56 4.51
C ASN A 162 14.88 9.75 3.20
N ASP A 163 15.89 8.90 3.02
CA ASP A 163 15.99 7.99 1.87
C ASP A 163 14.78 7.05 1.78
N PHE A 164 14.34 6.50 2.92
CA PHE A 164 13.13 5.67 3.00
C PHE A 164 11.86 6.45 2.66
N ILE A 165 11.68 7.67 3.18
CA ILE A 165 10.51 8.51 2.87
C ILE A 165 10.48 8.89 1.39
N ASN A 166 11.63 9.26 0.82
CA ASN A 166 11.75 9.54 -0.61
C ASN A 166 11.34 8.32 -1.45
N PHE A 167 11.73 7.11 -1.04
CA PHE A 167 11.28 5.88 -1.68
C PHE A 167 9.75 5.70 -1.56
N MET A 168 9.18 5.87 -0.37
CA MET A 168 7.73 5.70 -0.14
C MET A 168 6.89 6.68 -0.96
N GLN A 169 7.31 7.94 -1.08
CA GLN A 169 6.66 8.95 -1.93
C GLN A 169 6.68 8.57 -3.42
N ASN A 170 7.71 7.85 -3.86
CA ASN A 170 7.79 7.34 -5.22
C ASN A 170 7.09 5.99 -5.39
N LEU A 171 6.89 5.22 -4.33
CA LEU A 171 6.29 3.87 -4.36
C LEU A 171 4.80 3.93 -4.73
N SER A 172 4.08 4.90 -4.18
CA SER A 172 2.62 4.97 -4.30
C SER A 172 2.13 6.31 -4.77
N VAL A 173 1.03 6.29 -5.51
CA VAL A 173 0.19 7.47 -5.74
C VAL A 173 -0.93 7.43 -4.70
N TYR A 174 -0.96 8.44 -3.85
CA TYR A 174 -2.13 8.68 -3.00
C TYR A 174 -3.27 9.18 -3.88
N LEU A 175 -4.44 8.56 -3.74
CA LEU A 175 -5.65 8.98 -4.43
C LEU A 175 -6.52 9.71 -3.39
N PRO A 176 -6.29 11.02 -3.17
CA PRO A 176 -7.02 11.80 -2.19
C PRO A 176 -8.49 11.88 -2.60
N ASN A 177 -9.38 11.91 -1.62
CA ASN A 177 -10.76 12.33 -1.87
C ASN A 177 -10.77 13.69 -2.59
N PRO A 178 -11.40 13.84 -3.76
CA PRO A 178 -11.48 15.15 -4.41
C PRO A 178 -12.34 16.16 -3.61
N ASP A 179 -13.18 15.68 -2.69
CA ASP A 179 -14.18 16.47 -1.96
C ASP A 179 -13.79 16.79 -0.50
N ILE A 180 -12.56 16.46 -0.07
CA ILE A 180 -12.02 16.79 1.28
C ILE A 180 -10.73 17.61 1.16
#